data_AF-A0A848D553-F1
#
_entry.id   AF-A0A848D553-F1
#
_cell.length_a   1.000
_cell.length_b   1.000
_cell.length_c   1.000
_cell.angle_alpha   90.00
_cell.angle_beta   90.00
_cell.angle_gamma   90.00
#
_symmetry.space_group_name_H-M   'P 1'
#
loop_
_entity.id
_entity.type
_entity.pdbx_description
1 polymer ?
#
loop_
_entity_poly.entity_id
_entity_poly.type
_entity_poly.pdbx_seq_one_letter_code
_entity_poly.pdbx_strand_id
1 'polypeptide(L)'
;EEIDELCIIKLPHAVKKLERGFFTAASCQEYIDKSELLSRQGVITEEALEHARIERYIIGPVFNLDFFYSPLEEERSPIELLGIDWRFETSLDGHVRIPAPQQISLSQSQVAPEYTVCGHNTATLRESLLEEAFRLAEDYVKAAKRYYEPGIIGPFCLQTCVDKDLNFYIYDVAPRIGGGTNVHVSVGHPYGNTLWRKPMSTGRRIAVEIRSAIDTDQLEKIVT
;
A
#
# COMPACT_ATOMS: atom_id res chain seq x y z
N GLU A 1 18.30 -14.09 17.74
CA GLU A 1 19.39 -13.11 18.00
C GLU A 1 19.58 -12.10 16.85
N GLU A 2 18.60 -11.91 15.94
CA GLU A 2 18.80 -11.13 14.70
C GLU A 2 18.05 -9.78 14.65
N ILE A 3 17.39 -9.34 15.72
CA ILE A 3 16.73 -8.01 15.77
C ILE A 3 17.68 -7.02 16.45
N ASP A 4 18.33 -6.18 15.65
CA ASP A 4 19.26 -5.12 16.05
C ASP A 4 18.73 -3.70 15.81
N GLU A 5 17.61 -3.56 15.10
CA GLU A 5 16.89 -2.31 14.89
C GLU A 5 15.36 -2.50 14.97
N LEU A 6 14.60 -1.40 14.88
CA LEU A 6 13.14 -1.45 14.93
C LEU A 6 12.60 -2.22 13.71
N CYS A 7 11.84 -3.28 13.97
CA CYS A 7 11.18 -4.09 12.95
C CYS A 7 9.66 -4.07 13.13
N ILE A 8 8.96 -4.36 12.04
CA ILE A 8 7.55 -4.74 12.03
C ILE A 8 7.45 -6.23 11.76
N ILE A 9 6.64 -6.90 12.56
CA ILE A 9 6.34 -8.32 12.42
C ILE A 9 4.95 -8.42 11.80
N LYS A 10 4.87 -9.08 10.65
CA LYS A 10 3.63 -9.31 9.90
C LYS A 10 3.24 -10.77 9.99
N LEU A 11 2.03 -11.05 10.45
CA LEU A 11 1.52 -12.41 10.57
C LEU A 11 0.00 -12.45 10.38
N PRO A 12 -0.59 -13.61 10.05
CA PRO A 12 -2.04 -13.76 10.01
C PRO A 12 -2.67 -13.48 11.38
N HIS A 13 -3.79 -12.74 11.41
CA HIS A 13 -4.56 -12.58 12.64
C HIS A 13 -5.39 -13.85 12.90
N ALA A 14 -5.38 -14.36 14.14
CA ALA A 14 -6.09 -15.58 14.53
C ALA A 14 -7.61 -15.54 14.27
N VAL A 15 -8.26 -14.39 14.46
CA VAL A 15 -9.72 -14.22 14.32
C VAL A 15 -10.06 -13.56 12.99
N LYS A 16 -9.40 -12.44 12.66
CA LYS A 16 -9.66 -11.67 11.45
C LYS A 16 -8.85 -12.23 10.28
N LYS A 17 -9.27 -13.37 9.73
CA LYS A 17 -8.50 -14.10 8.68
C LYS A 17 -8.12 -13.30 7.44
N LEU A 18 -8.83 -12.21 7.14
CA LEU A 18 -8.53 -11.30 6.03
C LEU A 18 -7.56 -10.17 6.40
N GLU A 19 -7.35 -9.94 7.70
CA GLU A 19 -6.48 -8.91 8.23
C GLU A 19 -5.15 -9.53 8.67
N ARG A 20 -4.08 -8.76 8.55
CA ARG A 20 -2.79 -9.12 9.13
C ARG A 20 -2.72 -8.58 10.56
N GLY A 21 -2.22 -9.40 11.47
CA GLY A 21 -1.71 -8.95 12.76
C GLY A 21 -0.36 -8.27 12.56
N PHE A 22 -0.14 -7.20 13.31
CA PHE A 22 1.11 -6.46 13.30
C PHE A 22 1.53 -6.14 14.72
N PHE A 23 2.82 -6.25 14.99
CA PHE A 23 3.44 -5.62 16.15
C PHE A 23 4.87 -5.23 15.80
N THR A 24 5.46 -4.34 16.61
CA THR A 24 6.84 -3.89 16.42
C THR A 24 7.74 -4.47 17.49
N ALA A 25 9.02 -4.61 17.21
CA ALA A 25 10.02 -4.95 18.21
C ALA A 25 11.35 -4.27 17.86
N ALA A 26 12.09 -3.79 18.85
CA ALA A 26 13.44 -3.26 18.67
C ALA A 26 14.54 -4.20 19.21
N SER A 27 14.15 -5.36 19.73
CA SER A 27 15.08 -6.40 20.20
C SER A 27 14.41 -7.78 20.18
N CYS A 28 15.23 -8.83 20.25
CA CYS A 28 14.72 -10.20 20.39
C CYS A 28 13.88 -10.39 21.67
N GLN A 29 14.22 -9.70 22.76
CA GLN A 29 13.45 -9.79 24.00
C GLN A 29 12.07 -9.16 23.82
N GLU A 30 11.99 -7.96 23.22
CA GLU A 30 10.70 -7.33 22.92
C GLU A 30 9.81 -8.19 22.01
N TYR A 31 10.42 -8.87 21.03
CA TYR A 31 9.72 -9.79 20.16
C TYR A 31 9.06 -10.92 20.96
N ILE A 32 9.81 -11.57 21.86
CA ILE A 32 9.33 -12.67 22.70
C ILE A 32 8.20 -12.16 23.61
N ASP A 33 8.43 -11.07 24.33
CA ASP A 33 7.47 -10.52 25.30
C ASP A 33 6.14 -10.15 24.64
N LYS A 34 6.18 -9.49 23.48
CA LYS A 34 4.98 -9.08 22.73
C LYS A 34 4.29 -10.27 22.07
N SER A 35 5.04 -11.25 21.55
CA SER A 35 4.46 -12.47 20.97
C SER A 35 3.68 -13.25 22.02
N GLU A 36 4.26 -13.44 23.21
CA GLU A 36 3.57 -14.11 24.32
C GLU A 36 2.31 -13.36 24.76
N LEU A 37 2.38 -12.03 24.86
CA LEU A 37 1.23 -11.20 25.20
C LEU A 37 0.09 -11.37 24.19
N LEU A 38 0.40 -11.25 22.90
CA LEU A 38 -0.60 -11.35 21.82
C LEU A 38 -1.18 -12.77 21.72
N SER A 39 -0.38 -13.81 21.97
CA SER A 39 -0.88 -15.19 22.05
C SER A 39 -1.82 -15.37 23.23
N ARG A 40 -1.50 -14.84 24.43
CA ARG A 40 -2.41 -14.88 25.59
C ARG A 40 -3.72 -14.13 25.35
N GLN A 41 -3.69 -13.09 24.53
CA GLN A 41 -4.89 -12.34 24.11
C GLN A 41 -5.68 -13.02 22.98
N GLY A 42 -5.18 -14.13 22.42
CA GLY A 42 -5.83 -14.82 21.29
C GLY A 42 -5.77 -14.03 19.98
N VAL A 43 -4.86 -13.07 19.86
CA VAL A 43 -4.68 -12.27 18.63
C VAL A 43 -3.90 -13.07 17.59
N ILE A 44 -2.91 -13.83 18.04
CA ILE A 44 -1.99 -14.61 17.18
C ILE A 44 -1.85 -16.06 17.69
N THR A 45 -1.61 -16.99 16.78
CA THR A 45 -1.35 -18.40 17.08
C THR A 45 0.14 -18.72 16.94
N GLU A 46 0.59 -19.83 17.53
CA GLU A 46 1.96 -20.34 17.37
C GLU A 46 2.28 -20.64 15.89
N GLU A 47 1.34 -21.25 15.17
CA GLU A 47 1.43 -21.44 13.71
C GLU A 47 1.59 -20.12 12.94
N ALA A 48 0.90 -19.05 13.36
CA ALA A 48 1.03 -17.74 12.73
C ALA A 48 2.42 -17.12 12.97
N LEU A 49 3.05 -17.41 14.10
CA LEU A 49 4.41 -16.96 14.43
C LEU A 49 5.46 -17.70 13.61
N GLU A 50 5.29 -19.00 13.34
CA GLU A 50 6.20 -19.77 12.47
C GLU A 50 6.26 -19.22 11.03
N HIS A 51 5.16 -18.61 10.58
CA HIS A 51 5.05 -17.98 9.26
C HIS A 51 5.20 -16.45 9.29
N ALA A 52 5.58 -15.89 10.44
CA ALA A 52 5.73 -14.45 10.58
C ALA A 52 6.87 -13.92 9.71
N ARG A 53 6.62 -12.78 9.07
CA ARG A 53 7.66 -12.02 8.35
C ARG A 53 8.15 -10.90 9.23
N ILE A 54 9.46 -10.86 9.46
CA ILE A 54 10.12 -9.78 10.17
C ILE A 54 10.76 -8.88 9.13
N GLU A 55 10.34 -7.62 9.10
CA GLU A 55 10.84 -6.62 8.16
C GLU A 55 11.30 -5.38 8.92
N ARG A 56 12.32 -4.70 8.42
CA ARG A 56 12.76 -3.41 8.98
C ARG A 56 11.61 -2.41 8.98
N TYR A 57 11.40 -1.72 10.09
CA TYR A 57 10.40 -0.67 10.19
C TYR A 57 10.93 0.62 9.54
N ILE A 58 10.29 1.07 8.47
CA ILE A 58 10.65 2.34 7.82
C ILE A 58 9.89 3.48 8.49
N ILE A 59 10.63 4.40 9.11
CA ILE A 59 10.05 5.59 9.75
C ILE A 59 9.88 6.68 8.69
N GLY A 60 8.63 6.91 8.29
CA GLY A 60 8.30 7.89 7.25
C GLY A 60 6.81 7.94 6.92
N PRO A 61 6.35 8.94 6.16
CA PRO A 61 4.99 8.97 5.63
C PRO A 61 4.77 7.83 4.63
N VAL A 62 3.55 7.31 4.64
CA VAL A 62 3.07 6.30 3.69
C VAL A 62 2.38 6.98 2.51
N PHE A 63 2.72 6.55 1.30
CA PHE A 63 2.07 6.97 0.05
C PHE A 63 1.68 5.74 -0.77
N ASN A 64 0.40 5.66 -1.13
CA ASN A 64 -0.12 4.71 -2.09
C ASN A 64 -0.12 5.39 -3.47
N LEU A 65 0.75 4.92 -4.35
CA LEU A 65 0.91 5.47 -5.69
C LEU A 65 -0.02 4.73 -6.65
N ASP A 66 -1.12 5.38 -7.06
CA ASP A 66 -2.12 4.80 -7.95
C ASP A 66 -1.71 4.97 -9.41
N PHE A 67 -1.15 3.91 -9.99
CA PHE A 67 -0.73 3.87 -11.37
C PHE A 67 -1.75 3.17 -12.27
N PHE A 68 -1.62 3.41 -13.57
CA PHE A 68 -2.32 2.70 -14.63
C PHE A 68 -1.32 2.32 -15.73
N TYR A 69 -1.35 1.06 -16.16
CA TYR A 69 -0.59 0.59 -17.32
C TYR A 69 -1.55 0.29 -18.48
N SER A 70 -1.35 0.98 -19.61
CA SER A 70 -2.08 0.77 -20.85
C SER A 70 -1.26 -0.06 -21.84
N PRO A 71 -1.68 -1.30 -22.18
CA PRO A 71 -1.04 -2.08 -23.24
C PRO A 71 -1.42 -1.59 -24.66
N LEU A 72 -2.33 -0.61 -24.76
CA LEU A 72 -2.77 0.00 -26.02
C LEU A 72 -1.98 1.26 -26.39
N GLU A 73 -1.29 1.88 -25.43
CA GLU A 73 -0.53 3.12 -25.65
C GLU A 73 0.79 2.84 -26.40
N GLU A 74 0.92 3.44 -27.58
CA GLU A 74 2.09 3.30 -28.47
C GLU A 74 2.83 4.63 -28.73
N GLU A 75 2.19 5.79 -28.47
CA GLU A 75 2.73 7.12 -28.78
C GLU A 75 3.41 7.77 -27.57
N ARG A 76 2.89 7.53 -26.36
CA ARG A 76 3.32 8.15 -25.11
C ARG A 76 3.84 7.11 -24.11
N SER A 77 4.01 7.52 -22.86
CA SER A 77 4.26 6.59 -21.77
C SER A 77 3.03 5.70 -21.56
N PRO A 78 3.17 4.36 -21.61
CA PRO A 78 2.09 3.45 -21.27
C PRO A 78 1.80 3.40 -19.76
N ILE A 79 2.64 4.04 -18.94
CA ILE A 79 2.47 4.15 -17.49
C ILE A 79 1.99 5.56 -17.15
N GLU A 80 0.89 5.64 -16.42
CA GLU A 80 0.28 6.88 -15.94
C GLU A 80 0.22 6.85 -14.40
N LEU A 81 0.76 7.87 -13.74
CA LEU A 81 0.40 8.14 -12.35
C LEU A 81 -0.97 8.83 -12.36
N LEU A 82 -2.00 8.17 -11.85
CA LEU A 82 -3.32 8.76 -11.73
C LEU A 82 -3.38 9.63 -10.48
N GLY A 83 -3.07 9.07 -9.32
CA GLY A 83 -3.25 9.72 -8.02
C GLY A 83 -2.37 9.16 -6.94
N ILE A 84 -2.47 9.79 -5.77
CA ILE A 84 -1.80 9.33 -4.56
C ILE A 84 -2.79 9.46 -3.41
N ASP A 85 -2.89 8.40 -2.62
CA ASP A 85 -3.65 8.37 -1.38
C ASP A 85 -2.78 7.94 -0.19
N TRP A 86 -3.32 8.11 1.00
CA TRP A 86 -2.81 7.49 2.22
C TRP A 86 -3.97 6.96 3.05
N ARG A 87 -3.66 6.02 3.95
CA ARG A 87 -4.65 5.25 4.72
C ARG A 87 -4.94 5.87 6.07
N PHE A 88 -6.19 5.74 6.48
CA PHE A 88 -6.57 5.82 7.88
C PHE A 88 -6.64 4.40 8.46
N GLU A 89 -5.96 4.19 9.57
CA GLU A 89 -5.77 2.89 10.20
C GLU A 89 -6.27 2.92 11.64
N THR A 90 -7.25 2.04 11.94
CA THR A 90 -7.77 1.85 13.28
C THR A 90 -7.14 0.60 13.89
N SER A 91 -6.64 0.65 15.13
CA SER A 91 -6.67 1.74 16.10
C SER A 91 -5.44 2.67 16.10
N LEU A 92 -4.44 2.42 15.24
CA LEU A 92 -3.17 3.16 15.20
C LEU A 92 -3.33 4.69 15.20
N ASP A 93 -4.14 5.24 14.30
CA ASP A 93 -4.35 6.69 14.17
C ASP A 93 -5.04 7.31 15.39
N GLY A 94 -5.72 6.49 16.21
CA GLY A 94 -6.24 6.90 17.50
C GLY A 94 -5.16 6.95 18.57
N HIS A 95 -4.27 5.95 18.60
CA HIS A 95 -3.19 5.86 19.58
C HIS A 95 -2.24 7.06 19.48
N VAL A 96 -1.84 7.42 18.26
CA VAL A 96 -0.88 8.52 18.02
C VAL A 96 -1.41 9.90 18.44
N ARG A 97 -2.71 10.03 18.72
CA ARG A 97 -3.35 11.27 19.22
C ARG A 97 -3.37 11.38 20.74
N ILE A 98 -3.08 10.30 21.45
CA ILE A 98 -3.05 10.26 22.92
C ILE A 98 -1.70 10.83 23.40
N PRO A 99 -1.64 11.69 24.44
CA PRO A 99 -0.36 12.12 25.01
C PRO A 99 0.49 10.95 25.51
N ALA A 100 1.81 11.01 25.33
CA ALA A 100 2.73 9.92 25.68
C ALA A 100 2.55 9.36 27.12
N PRO A 101 2.38 10.18 28.18
CA PRO A 101 2.13 9.64 29.52
C PRO A 101 0.88 8.76 29.62
N GLN A 102 -0.19 9.13 28.90
CA GLN A 102 -1.43 8.35 28.87
C GLN A 102 -1.25 7.08 28.04
N GLN A 103 -0.52 7.11 26.92
CA GLN A 103 -0.21 5.93 26.12
C GLN A 103 0.51 4.85 26.95
N ILE A 104 1.50 5.25 27.75
CA ILE A 104 2.27 4.35 28.62
C ILE A 104 1.37 3.67 29.68
N SER A 105 0.30 4.36 30.11
CA SER A 105 -0.63 3.86 31.13
C SER A 105 -1.84 3.08 30.58
N LEU A 106 -1.90 2.83 29.27
CA LEU A 106 -2.97 2.04 28.67
C LEU A 106 -2.99 0.62 29.23
N SER A 107 -4.19 0.05 29.34
CA SER A 107 -4.36 -1.35 29.75
C SER A 107 -3.80 -2.29 28.68
N GLN A 108 -3.45 -3.53 29.08
CA GLN A 108 -2.91 -4.53 28.15
C GLN A 108 -3.83 -4.80 26.95
N SER A 109 -5.15 -4.68 27.12
CA SER A 109 -6.12 -4.85 26.03
C SER A 109 -6.21 -3.66 25.07
N GLN A 110 -5.58 -2.53 25.40
CA GLN A 110 -5.62 -1.30 24.63
C GLN A 110 -4.23 -0.81 24.22
N VAL A 111 -3.14 -1.42 24.70
CA VAL A 111 -1.78 -0.93 24.45
C VAL A 111 -1.29 -1.26 23.03
N ALA A 112 -1.81 -2.31 22.41
CA ALA A 112 -1.41 -2.76 21.09
C ALA A 112 -2.27 -2.09 20.00
N PRO A 113 -1.69 -1.24 19.13
CA PRO A 113 -2.43 -0.66 18.01
C PRO A 113 -2.67 -1.70 16.91
N GLU A 114 -3.81 -1.57 16.23
CA GLU A 114 -4.11 -2.31 15.00
C GLU A 114 -3.93 -1.41 13.77
N TYR A 115 -3.62 -2.03 12.63
CA TYR A 115 -3.40 -1.37 11.33
C TYR A 115 -4.56 -1.61 10.37
N THR A 116 -5.77 -1.92 10.89
CA THR A 116 -6.93 -2.20 10.05
C THR A 116 -7.34 -0.93 9.31
N VAL A 117 -7.37 -0.99 7.98
CA VAL A 117 -7.72 0.16 7.15
C VAL A 117 -9.21 0.48 7.32
N CYS A 118 -9.52 1.70 7.76
CA CYS A 118 -10.89 2.18 7.93
C CYS A 118 -11.26 3.34 7.00
N GLY A 119 -10.28 3.93 6.30
CA GLY A 119 -10.52 5.01 5.36
C GLY A 119 -9.28 5.36 4.54
N HIS A 120 -9.44 6.32 3.64
CA HIS A 120 -8.36 6.86 2.82
C HIS A 120 -8.54 8.37 2.65
N ASN A 121 -7.46 9.06 2.34
CA ASN A 121 -7.48 10.47 1.97
C ASN A 121 -6.49 10.75 0.85
N THR A 122 -6.73 11.84 0.12
CA THR A 122 -5.85 12.26 -0.97
C THR A 122 -4.53 12.83 -0.43
N ALA A 123 -3.46 12.56 -1.15
CA ALA A 123 -2.17 13.18 -0.95
C ALA A 123 -1.58 13.65 -2.28
N THR A 124 -0.60 14.54 -2.19
CA THR A 124 0.31 14.89 -3.26
C THR A 124 1.73 14.57 -2.82
N LEU A 125 2.59 14.29 -3.78
CA LEU A 125 4.00 14.03 -3.53
C LEU A 125 4.78 15.30 -3.82
N ARG A 126 5.93 15.49 -3.16
CA ARG A 126 6.90 16.50 -3.58
C ARG A 126 7.30 16.19 -5.02
N GLU A 127 7.23 17.18 -5.91
CA GLU A 127 7.41 16.99 -7.35
C GLU A 127 8.74 16.31 -7.73
N SER A 128 9.82 16.65 -7.03
CA SER A 128 11.14 16.03 -7.24
C SER A 128 11.22 14.53 -6.93
N LEU A 129 10.18 13.94 -6.35
CA LEU A 129 10.09 12.50 -6.06
C LEU A 129 9.29 11.74 -7.12
N LEU A 130 8.65 12.44 -8.06
CA LEU A 130 7.84 11.80 -9.10
C LEU A 130 8.70 10.97 -10.06
N GLU A 131 9.92 11.42 -10.38
CA GLU A 131 10.85 10.67 -11.23
C GLU A 131 11.13 9.27 -10.66
N GLU A 132 11.42 9.20 -9.36
CA GLU A 132 11.66 7.94 -8.67
C GLU A 132 10.39 7.09 -8.59
N ALA A 133 9.22 7.70 -8.35
CA ALA A 133 7.94 6.99 -8.38
C ALA A 133 7.67 6.32 -9.75
N PHE A 134 7.97 7.00 -10.86
CA PHE A 134 7.86 6.41 -12.20
C PHE A 134 8.89 5.30 -12.43
N ARG A 135 10.13 5.46 -11.95
CA ARG A 135 11.15 4.41 -12.02
C ARG A 135 10.69 3.12 -11.34
N LEU A 136 10.10 3.22 -10.15
CA LEU A 136 9.53 2.08 -9.42
C LEU A 136 8.39 1.41 -10.21
N ALA A 137 7.51 2.21 -10.82
CA ALA A 137 6.42 1.70 -11.64
C ALA A 137 6.93 0.97 -12.88
N GLU A 138 7.92 1.52 -13.58
CA GLU A 138 8.56 0.87 -14.72
C GLU A 138 9.21 -0.46 -14.35
N ASP A 139 9.96 -0.49 -13.25
CA ASP A 139 10.62 -1.71 -12.77
C ASP A 139 9.57 -2.78 -12.40
N TYR A 140 8.46 -2.38 -11.77
CA TYR A 140 7.35 -3.27 -11.49
C TYR A 140 6.68 -3.82 -12.76
N VAL A 141 6.36 -2.96 -13.74
CA VAL A 141 5.75 -3.40 -15.02
C VAL A 141 6.69 -4.36 -15.76
N LYS A 142 8.00 -4.04 -15.84
CA LYS A 142 9.01 -4.89 -16.46
C LYS A 142 9.10 -6.25 -15.76
N ALA A 143 9.11 -6.27 -14.42
CA ALA A 143 9.14 -7.49 -13.65
C ALA A 143 7.87 -8.32 -13.83
N ALA A 144 6.68 -7.70 -13.74
CA ALA A 144 5.40 -8.38 -13.95
C ALA A 144 5.37 -9.06 -15.32
N LYS A 145 5.75 -8.33 -16.39
CA LYS A 145 5.82 -8.88 -17.76
C LYS A 145 6.82 -10.03 -17.90
N ARG A 146 7.94 -9.98 -17.18
CA ARG A 146 8.98 -11.03 -17.22
C ARG A 146 8.56 -12.31 -16.50
N TYR A 147 7.90 -12.19 -15.35
CA TYR A 147 7.63 -13.33 -14.47
C TYR A 147 6.20 -13.86 -14.57
N TYR A 148 5.26 -13.07 -15.08
CA TYR A 148 3.83 -13.40 -15.14
C TYR A 148 3.21 -12.85 -16.43
N GLU A 149 3.14 -13.65 -17.51
CA GLU A 149 2.42 -13.23 -18.73
C GLU A 149 0.91 -13.03 -18.45
N PRO A 150 0.27 -12.00 -19.03
CA PRO A 150 0.79 -10.99 -19.99
C PRO A 150 1.52 -9.80 -19.33
N GLY A 151 1.63 -9.79 -18.01
CA GLY A 151 2.09 -8.68 -17.18
C GLY A 151 0.93 -8.04 -16.43
N ILE A 152 1.16 -6.84 -15.90
CA ILE A 152 0.08 -6.03 -15.33
C ILE A 152 -0.73 -5.39 -16.46
N ILE A 153 -2.05 -5.36 -16.32
CA ILE A 153 -2.97 -4.69 -17.24
C ILE A 153 -3.86 -3.76 -16.42
N GLY A 154 -3.92 -2.49 -16.82
CA GLY A 154 -4.75 -1.49 -16.18
C GLY A 154 -4.19 -1.04 -14.82
N PRO A 155 -5.04 -0.84 -13.79
CA PRO A 155 -4.64 -0.18 -12.57
C PRO A 155 -3.78 -1.06 -11.66
N PHE A 156 -2.79 -0.46 -11.02
CA PHE A 156 -2.03 -1.07 -9.94
C PHE A 156 -1.61 0.01 -8.94
N CYS A 157 -1.34 -0.39 -7.70
CA CYS A 157 -0.93 0.52 -6.64
C CYS A 157 0.38 0.04 -6.01
N LEU A 158 1.38 0.91 -5.97
CA LEU A 158 2.61 0.69 -5.21
C LEU A 158 2.44 1.35 -3.83
N GLN A 159 2.39 0.53 -2.77
CA GLN A 159 2.25 1.03 -1.41
C GLN A 159 3.63 1.26 -0.84
N THR A 160 3.94 2.53 -0.56
CA THR A 160 5.31 2.96 -0.26
C THR A 160 5.41 3.67 1.07
N CYS A 161 6.59 3.61 1.67
CA CYS A 161 7.03 4.51 2.74
C CYS A 161 8.25 5.30 2.24
N VAL A 162 8.36 6.57 2.64
CA VAL A 162 9.48 7.45 2.25
C VAL A 162 10.27 7.84 3.50
N ASP A 163 11.55 7.48 3.56
CA ASP A 163 12.38 7.78 4.73
C ASP A 163 12.84 9.25 4.80
N LYS A 164 13.59 9.59 5.86
CA LYS A 164 14.14 10.95 6.08
C LYS A 164 15.06 11.44 4.95
N ASP A 165 15.66 10.53 4.19
CA ASP A 165 16.60 10.80 3.11
C ASP A 165 15.90 10.77 1.74
N LEU A 166 14.56 10.66 1.75
CA LEU A 166 13.67 10.61 0.59
C LEU A 166 13.78 9.34 -0.25
N ASN A 167 14.27 8.24 0.34
CA ASN A 167 14.28 6.93 -0.32
C ASN A 167 12.90 6.26 -0.21
N PHE A 168 12.44 5.67 -1.31
CA PHE A 168 11.21 4.88 -1.34
C PHE A 168 11.44 3.43 -0.92
N TYR A 169 10.49 2.91 -0.14
CA TYR A 169 10.40 1.51 0.23
C TYR A 169 9.00 0.98 -0.06
N ILE A 170 8.89 0.00 -0.97
CA ILE A 170 7.61 -0.66 -1.26
C ILE A 170 7.39 -1.76 -0.21
N TYR A 171 6.32 -1.66 0.57
CA TYR A 171 5.97 -2.67 1.58
C TYR A 171 4.85 -3.61 1.13
N ASP A 172 4.09 -3.23 0.10
CA ASP A 172 3.03 -4.05 -0.51
C ASP A 172 2.67 -3.53 -1.91
N VAL A 173 2.05 -4.39 -2.72
CA VAL A 173 1.60 -4.05 -4.07
C VAL A 173 0.18 -4.54 -4.31
N ALA A 174 -0.69 -3.69 -4.83
CA ALA A 174 -1.99 -4.11 -5.33
C ALA A 174 -1.93 -4.23 -6.86
N PRO A 175 -1.96 -5.45 -7.45
CA PRO A 175 -1.96 -5.67 -8.90
C PRO A 175 -3.35 -5.44 -9.53
N ARG A 176 -4.10 -4.49 -8.96
CA ARG A 176 -5.47 -4.13 -9.34
C ARG A 176 -5.80 -2.76 -8.77
N ILE A 177 -7.02 -2.29 -9.01
CA ILE A 177 -7.57 -1.11 -8.36
C ILE A 177 -7.46 -1.21 -6.81
N GLY A 178 -6.82 -0.21 -6.20
CA GLY A 178 -6.69 -0.07 -4.76
C GLY A 178 -7.91 0.58 -4.11
N GLY A 179 -8.14 0.30 -2.82
CA GLY A 179 -9.25 0.90 -2.07
C GLY A 179 -9.16 2.42 -1.91
N GLY A 180 -7.94 2.96 -1.96
CA GLY A 180 -7.67 4.39 -1.84
C GLY A 180 -8.16 5.21 -3.02
N THR A 181 -8.27 4.61 -4.20
CA THR A 181 -8.84 5.26 -5.39
C THR A 181 -10.28 5.76 -5.19
N ASN A 182 -10.99 5.26 -4.17
CA ASN A 182 -12.36 5.67 -3.83
C ASN A 182 -12.49 7.16 -3.46
N VAL A 183 -11.46 7.78 -2.87
CA VAL A 183 -11.47 9.23 -2.58
C VAL A 183 -11.54 10.07 -3.86
N HIS A 184 -11.23 9.47 -5.01
CA HIS A 184 -11.15 10.13 -6.31
C HIS A 184 -12.34 9.84 -7.24
N VAL A 185 -13.37 9.10 -6.79
CA VAL A 185 -14.48 8.70 -7.67
C VAL A 185 -15.24 9.89 -8.24
N SER A 186 -15.55 10.89 -7.41
CA SER A 186 -16.33 12.07 -7.83
C SER A 186 -15.47 13.18 -8.43
N VAL A 187 -14.29 13.43 -7.86
CA VAL A 187 -13.43 14.57 -8.20
C VAL A 187 -12.30 14.23 -9.17
N GLY A 188 -12.05 12.93 -9.39
CA GLY A 188 -10.89 12.44 -10.12
C GLY A 188 -9.59 12.50 -9.31
N HIS A 189 -8.53 11.91 -9.85
CA HIS A 189 -7.21 11.99 -9.26
C HIS A 189 -6.47 13.25 -9.74
N PRO A 190 -5.70 13.96 -8.90
CA PRO A 190 -5.03 15.21 -9.30
C PRO A 190 -4.11 15.08 -10.54
N TYR A 191 -3.27 14.05 -10.61
CA TYR A 191 -2.35 13.85 -11.74
C TYR A 191 -3.10 13.39 -13.00
N GLY A 192 -4.04 12.45 -12.84
CA GLY A 192 -4.93 12.00 -13.90
C GLY A 192 -5.78 13.14 -14.48
N ASN A 193 -6.28 14.04 -13.63
CA ASN A 193 -7.03 15.23 -14.04
C ASN A 193 -6.18 16.15 -14.92
N THR A 194 -4.91 16.32 -14.56
CA THR A 194 -3.95 17.14 -15.31
C THR A 194 -3.64 16.50 -16.66
N LEU A 195 -3.33 15.20 -16.69
CA LEU A 195 -2.99 14.45 -17.89
C LEU A 195 -4.16 14.42 -18.89
N TRP A 196 -5.37 14.13 -18.41
CA TRP A 196 -6.57 13.94 -19.23
C TRP A 196 -7.41 15.21 -19.41
N ARG A 197 -7.04 16.30 -18.73
CA ARG A 197 -7.74 17.60 -18.73
C ARG A 197 -9.23 17.50 -18.38
N LYS A 198 -9.60 16.56 -17.51
CA LYS A 198 -10.97 16.31 -17.02
C LYS A 198 -10.93 15.43 -15.76
N PRO A 199 -11.96 15.46 -14.89
CA PRO A 199 -12.05 14.55 -13.74
C PRO A 199 -11.86 13.09 -14.15
N MET A 200 -10.76 12.47 -13.72
CA MET A 200 -10.35 11.12 -14.10
C MET A 200 -10.13 10.29 -12.85
N SER A 201 -11.12 9.46 -12.49
CA SER A 201 -10.97 8.40 -11.49
C SER A 201 -10.33 7.16 -12.11
N THR A 202 -9.78 6.24 -11.31
CA THR A 202 -9.32 4.94 -11.83
C THR A 202 -10.42 4.19 -12.57
N GLY A 203 -11.65 4.18 -12.03
CA GLY A 203 -12.79 3.54 -12.69
C GLY A 203 -13.11 4.16 -14.05
N ARG A 204 -13.05 5.49 -14.16
CA ARG A 204 -13.21 6.18 -15.45
C ARG A 204 -12.06 5.83 -16.41
N ARG A 205 -10.82 5.75 -15.93
CA ARG A 205 -9.65 5.41 -16.76
C ARG A 205 -9.74 3.99 -17.32
N ILE A 206 -10.20 3.02 -16.51
CA ILE A 206 -10.51 1.65 -16.98
C ILE A 206 -11.55 1.69 -18.10
N ALA A 207 -12.65 2.44 -17.91
CA ALA A 207 -13.69 2.53 -18.93
C ALA A 207 -13.21 3.19 -20.23
N VAL A 208 -12.30 4.16 -20.14
CA VAL A 208 -11.62 4.75 -21.30
C VAL A 208 -10.78 3.70 -22.02
N GLU A 209 -9.99 2.89 -21.29
CA GLU A 209 -9.18 1.82 -21.88
C GLU A 209 -10.04 0.81 -22.65
N ILE A 210 -11.15 0.36 -22.03
CA ILE A 210 -12.07 -0.58 -22.65
C ILE A 210 -12.70 0.03 -23.91
N ARG A 211 -13.11 1.30 -23.86
CA ARG A 211 -13.65 1.98 -25.04
C ARG A 211 -12.62 2.05 -26.16
N SER A 212 -11.39 2.47 -25.85
CA SER A 212 -10.29 2.53 -26.81
C SER A 212 -10.02 1.17 -27.44
N ALA A 213 -9.96 0.10 -26.66
CA ALA A 213 -9.74 -1.26 -27.15
C ALA A 213 -10.85 -1.73 -28.12
N ILE A 214 -12.11 -1.37 -27.84
CA ILE A 214 -13.23 -1.68 -28.74
C ILE A 214 -13.12 -0.88 -30.03
N ASP A 215 -12.80 0.41 -29.93
CA ASP A 215 -12.73 1.32 -31.07
C ASP A 215 -11.52 0.99 -31.99
N THR A 216 -10.47 0.36 -31.47
CA THR A 216 -9.28 -0.08 -32.22
C THR A 216 -9.22 -1.57 -32.54
N ASP A 217 -10.25 -2.35 -32.17
CA ASP A 217 -10.31 -3.82 -32.34
C ASP A 217 -9.11 -4.56 -31.69
N GLN A 218 -8.81 -4.17 -30.44
CA GLN A 218 -7.69 -4.68 -29.63
C GLN A 218 -8.12 -5.17 -28.23
N LEU A 219 -9.38 -5.63 -28.10
CA LEU A 219 -9.95 -6.04 -26.81
C LEU A 219 -9.16 -7.18 -26.16
N GLU A 220 -8.61 -8.09 -26.97
CA GLU A 220 -7.78 -9.21 -26.55
C GLU A 220 -6.49 -8.81 -25.82
N LYS A 221 -6.03 -7.54 -25.95
CA LYS A 221 -4.86 -7.04 -25.23
C LYS A 221 -5.14 -6.68 -23.78
N ILE A 222 -6.41 -6.52 -23.39
CA ILE A 222 -6.81 -6.03 -22.06
C ILE A 222 -7.67 -7.00 -21.26
N VAL A 223 -7.94 -8.19 -21.81
CA VAL A 223 -8.67 -9.28 -21.15
C VAL A 223 -7.84 -10.55 -21.16
N THR A 224 -8.01 -11.37 -20.12
CA THR A 224 -7.30 -12.65 -19.94
C THR A 224 -8.27 -13.71 -19.43
#